data_AF-A0A6A4UCD2-F1
#
_entry.id   AF-A0A6A4UCD2-F1
#
_cell.length_a   1.000
_cell.length_b   1.000
_cell.length_c   1.000
_cell.angle_alpha   90.00
_cell.angle_beta   90.00
_cell.angle_gamma   90.00
#
_symmetry.space_group_name_H-M   'P 1'
#
loop_
_entity.id
_entity.type
_entity.pdbx_description
1 polymer ?
#
loop_
_entity_poly.entity_id
_entity_poly.type
_entity_poly.pdbx_seq_one_letter_code
_entity_poly.pdbx_strand_id
1 'polypeptide(L)'
;MDLFGNMTLNAVQIIQLMLAPAVMINACGLLLLGINNKYSLVVNRIRLLNEEKRRLVLKIGEKAPTTDDNVRLESIAVQIRALTYRAKLVRNSVLCYTISIALFVATSLVLGVSSVLSLSKLNFIIITTFLLGMSFVIIGIVFAALETKKGYDIVSYEVKAHE
;
A
#
# COMPACT_ATOMS: atom_id res chain seq x y z
N MET A 1 -0.18 -33.13 40.14
CA MET A 1 -0.64 -31.73 40.25
C MET A 1 -0.93 -31.26 38.84
N ASP A 2 -2.08 -31.68 38.32
CA ASP A 2 -2.58 -31.25 37.00
C ASP A 2 -3.08 -29.82 37.15
N LEU A 3 -2.15 -28.87 37.04
CA LEU A 3 -2.41 -27.43 37.18
C LEU A 3 -2.76 -26.76 35.85
N PHE A 4 -3.25 -27.53 34.88
CA PHE A 4 -3.80 -27.04 33.62
C PHE A 4 -5.11 -27.76 33.36
N GLY A 5 -6.12 -27.38 34.14
CA GLY A 5 -7.49 -27.74 33.82
C GLY A 5 -7.81 -27.30 32.39
N ASN A 6 -8.35 -28.23 31.60
CA ASN A 6 -8.87 -27.97 30.26
C ASN A 6 -9.90 -26.84 30.34
N MET A 7 -9.47 -25.60 30.15
CA MET A 7 -10.37 -24.47 29.95
C MET A 7 -10.94 -24.62 28.54
N THR A 8 -12.12 -25.23 28.45
CA THR A 8 -13.00 -25.07 27.30
C THR A 8 -13.31 -23.58 27.19
N LEU A 9 -12.68 -22.90 26.22
CA LEU A 9 -12.93 -21.47 26.00
C LEU A 9 -14.41 -21.28 25.64
N ASN A 10 -15.10 -20.39 26.35
CA ASN A 10 -16.46 -20.00 25.98
C ASN A 10 -16.39 -19.06 24.76
N ALA A 11 -17.48 -18.98 23.99
CA ALA A 11 -17.59 -18.17 22.78
C ALA A 11 -17.09 -16.73 22.95
N VAL A 12 -17.35 -16.11 24.12
CA VAL A 12 -16.87 -14.75 24.44
C VAL A 12 -15.34 -14.64 24.40
N GLN A 13 -14.62 -15.61 24.97
CA GLN A 13 -13.15 -15.62 25.00
C GLN A 13 -12.57 -15.84 23.59
N ILE A 14 -13.20 -16.70 22.79
CA ILE A 14 -12.80 -16.94 21.40
C ILE A 14 -12.95 -15.66 20.58
N ILE A 15 -14.10 -14.97 20.72
CA ILE A 15 -14.33 -13.68 20.07
C ILE A 15 -13.27 -12.66 20.51
N GLN A 16 -12.95 -12.58 21.80
CA GLN A 16 -11.91 -11.68 22.31
C GLN A 16 -10.53 -11.96 21.71
N LEU A 17 -10.14 -13.22 21.53
CA LEU A 17 -8.89 -13.58 20.87
C LEU A 17 -8.88 -13.16 19.39
N MET A 18 -10.02 -13.29 18.70
CA MET A 18 -10.19 -12.88 17.31
C MET A 18 -10.21 -11.35 17.12
N LEU A 19 -10.37 -10.57 18.20
CA LEU A 19 -10.30 -9.10 18.12
C LEU A 19 -8.90 -8.61 17.78
N ALA A 20 -7.83 -9.30 18.20
CA ALA A 20 -6.47 -8.82 17.94
C ALA A 20 -6.15 -8.73 16.42
N PRO A 21 -6.36 -9.79 15.61
CA PRO A 21 -6.26 -9.65 14.16
C PRO A 21 -7.28 -8.66 13.56
N ALA A 22 -8.50 -8.56 14.12
CA ALA A 22 -9.51 -7.62 13.63
C ALA A 22 -9.08 -6.15 13.79
N VAL A 23 -8.44 -5.78 14.91
CA VAL A 23 -7.88 -4.44 15.10
C VAL A 23 -6.78 -4.16 14.08
N MET A 24 -5.92 -5.14 13.80
CA MET A 24 -4.88 -4.99 12.78
C MET A 24 -5.45 -4.81 11.37
N ILE A 25 -6.53 -5.52 11.02
CA ILE A 25 -7.25 -5.33 9.75
C ILE A 25 -7.76 -3.89 9.64
N ASN A 26 -8.37 -3.35 10.70
CA ASN A 26 -8.86 -1.97 10.71
C ASN A 26 -7.73 -0.95 10.55
N ALA A 27 -6.61 -1.12 11.27
CA ALA A 27 -5.44 -0.26 11.14
C ALA A 27 -4.87 -0.28 9.71
N CYS A 28 -4.71 -1.47 9.12
CA CYS A 28 -4.30 -1.62 7.72
C CYS A 28 -5.32 -1.02 6.75
N GLY A 29 -6.62 -1.12 7.04
CA GLY A 29 -7.68 -0.50 6.25
C GLY A 29 -7.56 1.02 6.17
N LEU A 30 -7.23 1.68 7.29
CA LEU A 30 -6.97 3.13 7.31
C LEU A 30 -5.72 3.51 6.51
N LEU A 31 -4.63 2.74 6.64
CA LEU A 31 -3.41 2.96 5.86
C LEU A 31 -3.66 2.76 4.36
N LEU A 32 -4.40 1.71 4.01
CA LEU A 32 -4.76 1.37 2.64
C LEU A 32 -5.65 2.45 2.02
N LEU A 33 -6.60 3.02 2.77
CA LEU A 33 -7.40 4.15 2.32
C LEU A 33 -6.53 5.35 1.95
N GLY A 34 -5.60 5.73 2.83
CA GLY A 34 -4.67 6.85 2.57
C GLY A 34 -3.80 6.62 1.32
N ILE A 35 -3.24 5.41 1.17
CA ILE A 35 -2.37 5.06 0.04
C ILE A 35 -3.17 4.90 -1.27
N ASN A 36 -4.39 4.36 -1.24
CA ASN A 36 -5.24 4.26 -2.44
C ASN A 36 -5.67 5.63 -2.97
N ASN A 37 -5.92 6.60 -2.08
CA ASN A 37 -6.16 7.98 -2.47
C ASN A 37 -4.94 8.57 -3.18
N LYS A 38 -3.73 8.39 -2.61
CA LYS A 38 -2.48 8.80 -3.27
C LYS A 38 -2.29 8.10 -4.62
N TYR A 39 -2.60 6.80 -4.71
CA TYR A 39 -2.47 6.03 -5.95
C TYR A 39 -3.31 6.63 -7.07
N SER A 40 -4.59 6.88 -6.77
CA SER A 40 -5.55 7.48 -7.71
C SER A 40 -5.08 8.85 -8.20
N LEU A 41 -4.56 9.69 -7.30
CA LEU A 41 -4.04 11.02 -7.65
C LEU A 41 -2.82 10.94 -8.57
N VAL A 42 -1.85 10.09 -8.26
CA VAL A 42 -0.63 9.92 -9.08
C VAL A 42 -0.98 9.39 -10.47
N VAL A 43 -1.82 8.35 -10.54
CA VAL A 43 -2.26 7.77 -11.82
C VAL A 43 -3.03 8.79 -12.65
N ASN A 44 -3.93 9.56 -12.02
CA ASN A 44 -4.68 10.61 -12.71
C ASN A 44 -3.73 11.69 -13.29
N ARG A 45 -2.72 12.12 -12.52
CA ARG A 45 -1.72 13.08 -13.00
C ARG A 45 -0.93 12.54 -14.20
N ILE A 46 -0.56 11.27 -14.20
CA ILE A 46 0.10 10.62 -15.35
C ILE A 46 -0.81 10.62 -16.58
N ARG A 47 -2.12 10.33 -16.42
CA ARG A 47 -3.09 10.34 -17.53
C ARG A 47 -3.20 11.73 -18.15
N LEU A 48 -3.35 12.77 -17.33
CA LEU A 48 -3.41 14.16 -17.80
C LEU A 48 -2.17 14.58 -18.58
N LEU A 49 -0.98 14.25 -18.06
CA LEU A 49 0.29 14.55 -18.76
C LEU A 49 0.44 13.78 -20.07
N ASN A 50 -0.02 12.53 -20.13
CA ASN A 50 -0.03 11.76 -21.37
C ASN A 50 -1.00 12.33 -22.41
N GLU A 51 -2.16 12.82 -21.98
CA GLU A 51 -3.11 13.50 -22.86
C GLU A 51 -2.53 14.81 -23.40
N GLU A 52 -1.86 15.60 -22.55
CA GLU A 52 -1.15 16.81 -22.95
C GLU A 52 -0.04 16.49 -23.97
N LYS A 53 0.79 15.49 -23.68
CA LYS A 53 1.83 15.00 -24.61
C LYS A 53 1.22 14.64 -25.97
N ARG A 54 0.11 13.90 -25.99
CA ARG A 54 -0.57 13.51 -27.23
C ARG A 54 -1.05 14.74 -28.03
N ARG A 55 -1.61 15.75 -27.36
CA ARG A 55 -2.05 17.00 -28.02
C ARG A 55 -0.87 17.78 -28.62
N LEU A 56 0.25 17.88 -27.91
CA LEU A 56 1.45 18.55 -28.41
C LEU A 56 2.04 17.83 -29.62
N VAL A 57 2.13 16.50 -29.60
CA VAL A 57 2.62 15.71 -30.74
C VAL A 57 1.71 15.89 -31.98
N LEU A 58 0.39 15.92 -31.80
CA LEU A 58 -0.55 16.17 -32.90
C LEU A 58 -0.35 17.57 -33.51
N LYS A 59 -0.21 18.61 -32.67
CA LYS A 59 0.05 19.99 -33.10
C LYS A 59 1.35 20.13 -33.91
N ILE A 60 2.38 19.38 -33.55
CA ILE A 60 3.67 19.33 -34.27
C ILE A 60 3.54 18.57 -35.60
N GLY A 61 2.65 17.57 -35.69
CA GLY A 61 2.35 16.91 -36.95
C GLY A 61 1.74 17.85 -37.99
N GLU A 62 1.06 18.92 -37.54
CA GLU A 62 0.42 19.93 -38.40
C GLU A 62 1.34 21.12 -38.74
N LYS A 63 2.33 21.42 -37.89
CA LYS A 63 3.26 22.56 -38.03
C LYS A 63 4.65 22.21 -37.49
N ALA A 64 5.69 22.78 -38.09
CA ALA A 64 7.07 22.59 -37.60
C ALA A 64 7.17 22.91 -36.09
N PRO A 65 7.82 22.04 -35.29
CA PRO A 65 7.88 22.19 -33.84
C PRO A 65 8.63 23.47 -33.45
N THR A 66 8.06 24.24 -32.52
CA THR A 66 8.77 25.37 -31.93
C THR A 66 9.75 24.89 -30.85
N THR A 67 10.74 25.72 -30.52
CA THR A 67 11.68 25.44 -29.41
C THR A 67 10.92 25.21 -28.10
N ASP A 68 9.87 25.98 -27.84
CA ASP A 68 9.03 25.86 -26.64
C ASP A 68 8.24 24.55 -26.60
N ASP A 69 7.71 24.08 -27.74
CA ASP A 69 7.01 22.80 -27.82
C ASP A 69 7.97 21.63 -27.47
N ASN A 70 9.22 21.68 -27.95
CA ASN A 70 10.24 20.67 -27.65
C ASN A 70 10.64 20.67 -26.17
N VAL A 71 10.86 21.87 -25.57
CA VAL A 71 11.16 22.01 -24.14
C VAL A 71 10.01 21.48 -23.28
N ARG A 72 8.76 21.78 -23.65
CA ARG A 72 7.58 21.29 -22.93
C ARG A 72 7.45 19.78 -23.02
N LEU A 73 7.68 19.17 -24.19
CA LEU A 73 7.64 17.72 -24.37
C LEU A 73 8.68 17.00 -23.50
N GLU A 74 9.90 17.52 -23.42
CA GLU A 74 10.93 16.94 -22.54
C GLU A 74 10.54 17.07 -21.07
N SER A 75 10.03 18.24 -20.65
CA SER A 75 9.53 18.45 -19.28
C SER A 75 8.43 17.44 -18.92
N ILE A 76 7.46 17.21 -19.81
CA ILE A 76 6.41 16.21 -19.61
C ILE A 76 7.00 14.81 -19.51
N ALA A 77 7.97 14.45 -20.35
CA ALA A 77 8.63 13.15 -20.30
C ALA A 77 9.34 12.92 -18.95
N VAL A 78 10.05 13.94 -18.43
CA VAL A 78 10.68 13.89 -17.11
C VAL A 78 9.64 13.70 -16.00
N GLN A 79 8.55 14.48 -16.01
CA GLN A 79 7.49 14.39 -15.00
C GLN A 79 6.80 13.02 -15.01
N ILE A 80 6.48 12.48 -16.19
CA ILE A 80 5.88 11.14 -16.32
C ILE A 80 6.81 10.07 -15.75
N ARG A 81 8.13 10.12 -16.05
CA ARG A 81 9.12 9.19 -15.48
C ARG A 81 9.12 9.25 -13.95
N ALA A 82 9.15 10.45 -13.36
CA ALA A 82 9.13 10.64 -11.91
C ALA A 82 7.83 10.14 -11.25
N LEU A 83 6.67 10.47 -11.83
CA LEU A 83 5.37 10.02 -11.33
C LEU A 83 5.20 8.51 -11.46
N THR A 84 5.71 7.89 -12.54
CA THR A 84 5.66 6.43 -12.72
C THR A 84 6.45 5.71 -11.63
N TYR A 85 7.60 6.24 -11.24
CA TYR A 85 8.37 5.70 -10.12
C TYR A 85 7.58 5.79 -8.80
N ARG A 86 6.96 6.95 -8.52
CA ARG A 86 6.08 7.11 -7.35
C ARG A 86 4.90 6.15 -7.39
N ALA A 87 4.24 5.98 -8.53
CA ALA A 87 3.13 5.06 -8.70
C ALA A 87 3.51 3.61 -8.37
N LYS A 88 4.73 3.19 -8.71
CA LYS A 88 5.26 1.85 -8.34
C LYS A 88 5.41 1.70 -6.82
N LEU A 89 5.93 2.72 -6.13
CA LEU A 89 6.06 2.70 -4.66
C LEU A 89 4.68 2.63 -3.99
N VAL A 90 3.72 3.46 -4.42
CA VAL A 90 2.35 3.42 -3.91
C VAL A 90 1.72 2.05 -4.14
N ARG A 91 1.80 1.52 -5.37
CA ARG A 91 1.29 0.19 -5.73
C ARG A 91 1.87 -0.90 -4.83
N ASN A 92 3.18 -0.89 -4.60
CA ASN A 92 3.82 -1.89 -3.74
C ASN A 92 3.32 -1.78 -2.30
N SER A 93 3.14 -0.56 -1.78
CA SER A 93 2.53 -0.34 -0.46
C SER A 93 1.10 -0.89 -0.37
N VAL A 94 0.26 -0.62 -1.37
CA VAL A 94 -1.10 -1.20 -1.49
C VAL A 94 -1.05 -2.72 -1.44
N LEU A 95 -0.22 -3.35 -2.28
CA LEU A 95 -0.11 -4.81 -2.33
C LEU A 95 0.33 -5.40 -0.99
N CYS A 96 1.32 -4.80 -0.32
CA CYS A 96 1.78 -5.25 0.99
C CYS A 96 0.67 -5.18 2.05
N TYR A 97 -0.09 -4.08 2.10
CA TYR A 97 -1.22 -3.95 3.04
C TYR A 97 -2.37 -4.89 2.71
N THR A 98 -2.69 -5.11 1.44
CA THR A 98 -3.70 -6.10 1.03
C THR A 98 -3.30 -7.52 1.45
N ILE A 99 -2.04 -7.90 1.23
CA ILE A 99 -1.52 -9.20 1.67
C ILE A 99 -1.57 -9.32 3.20
N SER A 100 -1.18 -8.26 3.91
CA SER A 100 -1.24 -8.21 5.38
C SER A 100 -2.66 -8.42 5.92
N ILE A 101 -3.65 -7.73 5.34
CA ILE A 101 -5.08 -7.91 5.68
C ILE A 101 -5.50 -9.37 5.45
N ALA A 102 -5.15 -9.95 4.31
CA ALA A 102 -5.48 -11.35 4.02
C ALA A 102 -4.87 -12.32 5.06
N LEU A 103 -3.62 -12.07 5.48
CA LEU A 103 -2.95 -12.86 6.52
C LEU A 103 -3.60 -12.70 7.90
N PHE A 104 -4.07 -11.51 8.27
CA PHE A 104 -4.78 -11.30 9.53
C PHE A 104 -6.18 -11.93 9.52
N VAL A 105 -6.89 -11.88 8.39
CA VAL A 105 -8.15 -12.61 8.21
C VAL A 105 -7.90 -14.12 8.36
N ALA A 106 -6.87 -14.65 7.70
CA ALA A 106 -6.49 -16.06 7.83
C ALA A 106 -6.12 -16.41 9.28
N THR A 107 -5.35 -15.57 9.97
CA THR A 107 -5.01 -15.76 11.39
C THR A 107 -6.26 -15.84 12.25
N SER A 108 -7.22 -14.93 12.04
CA SER A 108 -8.49 -14.92 12.78
C SER A 108 -9.31 -16.20 12.56
N LEU A 109 -9.39 -16.67 11.31
CA LEU A 109 -10.07 -17.93 10.97
C LEU A 109 -9.40 -19.14 11.62
N VAL A 110 -8.06 -19.24 11.55
CA VAL A 110 -7.32 -20.35 12.17
C VAL A 110 -7.47 -20.31 13.70
N LEU A 111 -7.46 -19.14 14.33
CA LEU A 111 -7.76 -18.97 15.75
C LEU A 111 -9.14 -19.52 16.13
N GLY A 112 -10.17 -19.18 15.37
CA GLY A 112 -11.53 -19.68 15.59
C GLY A 112 -11.61 -21.20 15.46
N VAL A 113 -11.05 -21.77 14.38
CA VAL A 113 -11.02 -23.22 14.14
C VAL A 113 -10.25 -23.97 15.23
N SER A 114 -9.08 -23.45 15.60
CA SER A 114 -8.24 -24.04 16.66
C SER A 114 -8.97 -24.08 18.00
N SER A 115 -9.79 -23.08 18.29
CA SER A 115 -10.55 -22.98 19.53
C SER A 115 -11.75 -23.94 19.57
N VAL A 116 -12.46 -24.12 18.45
CA VAL A 116 -13.62 -25.03 18.36
C VAL A 116 -13.20 -26.50 18.34
N LEU A 117 -12.15 -26.83 17.58
CA LEU A 117 -11.69 -28.21 17.42
C LEU A 117 -10.66 -28.65 18.49
N SER A 118 -10.34 -27.78 19.45
CA SER A 118 -9.33 -28.01 20.50
C SER A 118 -7.97 -28.49 19.95
N LEU A 119 -7.59 -27.98 18.77
CA LEU A 119 -6.38 -28.41 18.06
C LEU A 119 -5.15 -27.60 18.51
N SER A 120 -4.51 -28.01 19.61
CA SER A 120 -3.29 -27.34 20.11
C SER A 120 -2.13 -27.30 19.10
N LYS A 121 -2.16 -28.16 18.07
CA LYS A 121 -1.15 -28.21 17.01
C LYS A 121 -1.18 -26.99 16.06
N LEU A 122 -2.25 -26.20 16.05
CA LEU A 122 -2.38 -25.04 15.16
C LEU A 122 -1.71 -23.77 15.70
N ASN A 123 -1.24 -23.75 16.95
CA ASN A 123 -0.59 -22.59 17.57
C ASN A 123 0.58 -22.05 16.74
N PHE A 124 1.43 -22.94 16.21
CA PHE A 124 2.55 -22.55 15.37
C PHE A 124 2.09 -21.83 14.09
N ILE A 125 1.00 -22.30 13.47
CA ILE A 125 0.43 -21.73 12.24
C ILE A 125 -0.17 -20.34 12.53
N ILE A 126 -0.88 -20.19 13.66
CA ILE A 126 -1.45 -18.92 14.09
C ILE A 126 -0.35 -17.86 14.24
N ILE A 127 0.68 -18.16 15.03
CA ILE A 127 1.77 -17.23 15.32
C ILE A 127 2.53 -16.87 14.03
N THR A 128 2.85 -17.87 13.20
CA THR A 128 3.60 -17.64 11.96
C THR A 128 2.81 -16.78 10.97
N THR A 129 1.51 -17.05 10.80
CA THR A 129 0.65 -16.29 9.89
C THR A 129 0.50 -14.84 10.37
N PHE A 130 0.35 -14.65 11.68
CA PHE A 130 0.25 -13.31 12.28
C PHE A 130 1.54 -12.49 12.09
N LEU A 131 2.69 -13.08 12.41
CA LEU A 131 4.00 -12.43 12.25
C LEU A 131 4.32 -12.13 10.79
N LEU A 132 3.93 -13.02 9.88
CA LEU A 132 4.04 -12.76 8.45
C LEU A 132 3.19 -11.54 8.06
N GLY A 133 1.94 -11.47 8.54
CA GLY A 133 1.06 -10.32 8.36
C GLY A 133 1.70 -9.00 8.83
N MET A 134 2.28 -9.00 10.03
CA MET A 134 3.01 -7.84 10.58
C MET A 134 4.24 -7.45 9.75
N SER A 135 4.98 -8.43 9.24
CA SER A 135 6.15 -8.19 8.39
C SER A 135 5.74 -7.46 7.10
N PHE A 136 4.63 -7.87 6.48
CA PHE A 136 4.06 -7.17 5.33
C PHE A 136 3.59 -5.75 5.65
N VAL A 137 3.05 -5.49 6.85
CA VAL A 137 2.75 -4.10 7.29
C VAL A 137 4.01 -3.25 7.26
N ILE A 138 5.10 -3.72 7.88
CA ILE A 138 6.37 -2.97 7.93
C ILE A 138 6.89 -2.68 6.53
N ILE A 139 6.90 -3.69 5.65
CA ILE A 139 7.33 -3.52 4.25
C ILE A 139 6.45 -2.48 3.54
N GLY A 140 5.13 -2.53 3.74
CA GLY A 140 4.19 -1.56 3.18
C GLY A 140 4.43 -0.13 3.67
N ILE A 141 4.76 0.05 4.95
CA ILE A 141 5.12 1.33 5.57
C ILE A 141 6.41 1.88 4.95
N VAL A 142 7.43 1.03 4.74
CA VAL A 142 8.68 1.43 4.09
C VAL A 142 8.41 1.97 2.68
N PHE A 143 7.61 1.27 1.87
CA PHE A 143 7.24 1.78 0.54
C PHE A 143 6.47 3.11 0.60
N ALA A 144 5.55 3.27 1.56
CA ALA A 144 4.82 4.52 1.76
C ALA A 144 5.73 5.69 2.20
N ALA A 145 6.72 5.41 3.06
CA ALA A 145 7.70 6.39 3.50
C ALA A 145 8.61 6.83 2.35
N LEU A 146 9.10 5.87 1.54
CA LEU A 146 9.89 6.16 0.34
C LEU A 146 9.10 7.01 -0.67
N GLU A 147 7.81 6.74 -0.85
CA GLU A 147 6.93 7.56 -1.69
C GLU A 147 6.82 8.99 -1.17
N THR A 148 6.61 9.13 0.13
CA THR A 148 6.44 10.44 0.77
C THR A 148 7.72 11.26 0.64
N LYS A 149 8.89 10.65 0.89
CA LYS A 149 10.19 11.29 0.68
C LYS A 149 10.37 11.74 -0.76
N LYS A 150 10.10 10.86 -1.73
CA LYS A 150 10.25 11.21 -3.15
C LYS A 150 9.28 12.31 -3.60
N GLY A 151 8.09 12.35 -3.01
CA GLY A 151 7.13 13.43 -3.22
C GLY A 151 7.67 14.78 -2.74
N TYR A 152 8.26 14.81 -1.55
CA TYR A 152 8.88 16.02 -1.00
C TYR A 152 10.09 16.49 -1.81
N ASP A 153 10.97 15.57 -2.21
CA ASP A 153 12.15 15.91 -3.02
C ASP A 153 11.75 16.71 -4.27
N ILE A 154 10.72 16.26 -4.99
CA ILE A 154 10.24 16.92 -6.22
C ILE A 154 9.80 18.37 -5.93
N VAL A 155 8.98 18.59 -4.89
CA VAL A 155 8.52 19.93 -4.51
C VAL A 155 9.71 20.81 -4.10
N SER A 156 10.69 20.25 -3.39
CA SER A 156 11.87 21.00 -2.97
C SER A 156 12.75 21.46 -4.14
N TYR A 157 12.81 20.67 -5.22
CA TYR A 157 13.49 21.06 -6.45
C TYR A 157 12.73 22.16 -7.21
N GLU A 158 11.40 22.10 -7.23
CA GLU A 158 10.57 23.14 -7.87
C GLU A 158 10.73 24.49 -7.16
N VAL A 159 10.73 24.52 -5.82
CA VAL A 159 10.92 25.77 -5.06
C VAL A 159 12.31 26.37 -5.31
N LYS A 160 13.37 25.55 -5.28
CA LYS A 160 14.76 26.03 -5.48
C LYS A 160 15.08 26.45 -6.91
N ALA A 161 14.31 26.00 -7.90
CA ALA A 161 14.47 26.43 -9.29
C ALA A 161 13.83 27.82 -9.56
N HIS A 162 13.07 28.34 -8.59
CA HIS A 162 12.41 29.64 -8.65
C HIS A 162 13.03 30.70 -7.72
N GLU A 163 14.13 30.36 -7.01
CA GLU A 163 15.06 31.30 -6.35
C GLU A 163 16.26 31.58 -7.26
#